data_AF-A0A0D6LQW4-F1
#
_entry.id   AF-A0A0D6LQW4-F1
#
_cell.length_a   1.000
_cell.length_b   1.000
_cell.length_c   1.000
_cell.angle_alpha   90.00
_cell.angle_beta   90.00
_cell.angle_gamma   90.00
#
_symmetry.space_group_name_H-M   'P 1'
#
loop_
_entity.id
_entity.type
_entity.pdbx_description
1 polymer ?
#
loop_
_entity_poly.entity_id
_entity_poly.type
_entity_poly.pdbx_seq_one_letter_code
_entity_poly.pdbx_strand_id
1 'polypeptide(L)'
;MNGCPKKIICDNAPAFKASAQTQSDKPMNEEKSEDLPDYCATNKIQFKFIPAFSPWQGGVYERMIGIFKSAFTQATRNRTLLMDGLHTLAKESEAVCNSRPLT
;
A
#
# COMPACT_ATOMS: atom_id res chain seq x y z
N MET A 1 -0.45 -9.60 15.58
CA MET A 1 0.75 -9.03 14.94
C MET A 1 0.71 -9.45 13.48
N ASN A 2 0.62 -8.48 12.57
CA ASN A 2 0.70 -8.78 11.14
C ASN A 2 2.16 -9.17 10.83
N GLY A 3 2.38 -10.33 10.23
CA GLY A 3 3.72 -10.84 9.93
C GLY A 3 4.42 -10.10 8.79
N CYS A 4 5.65 -10.51 8.45
CA CYS A 4 6.40 -9.94 7.33
C CYS A 4 6.01 -10.63 6.00
N PRO A 5 5.48 -9.91 5.00
CA PRO A 5 5.07 -10.50 3.73
C PRO A 5 6.29 -10.89 2.88
N LYS A 6 6.23 -12.05 2.22
CA LYS A 6 7.31 -12.50 1.31
C LYS A 6 7.26 -11.85 -0.08
N LYS A 7 6.10 -11.34 -0.49
CA LYS A 7 5.86 -10.82 -1.84
C LYS A 7 4.94 -9.61 -1.78
N ILE A 8 5.25 -8.58 -2.58
CA ILE A 8 4.42 -7.40 -2.80
C ILE A 8 4.10 -7.34 -4.29
N ILE A 9 2.81 -7.21 -4.63
CA ILE A 9 2.35 -7.07 -6.02
C ILE A 9 1.99 -5.61 -6.26
N CYS A 10 2.56 -5.00 -7.29
CA CYS A 10 2.39 -3.59 -7.62
C CYS A 10 1.95 -3.38 -9.07
N ASP A 11 1.33 -2.24 -9.33
CA ASP A 11 1.11 -1.75 -10.69
C ASP A 11 2.44 -1.31 -11.35
N ASN A 12 2.48 -1.29 -12.69
CA ASN A 12 3.64 -0.96 -13.50
C ASN A 12 4.02 0.55 -13.47
N ALA A 13 3.44 1.34 -12.56
CA ALA A 13 3.70 2.77 -12.43
C ALA A 13 5.19 3.09 -12.18
N PRO A 14 5.73 4.18 -12.75
CA PRO A 14 7.15 4.52 -12.67
C PRO A 14 7.71 4.62 -11.24
N ALA A 15 6.90 5.14 -10.31
CA ALA A 15 7.28 5.28 -8.91
C ALA A 15 7.59 3.93 -8.24
N PHE A 16 6.76 2.91 -8.49
CA PHE A 16 7.00 1.57 -7.91
C PHE A 16 8.19 0.86 -8.58
N LYS A 17 8.44 1.12 -9.87
CA LYS A 17 9.64 0.60 -10.54
C LYS A 17 10.92 1.19 -9.99
N ALA A 18 10.93 2.51 -9.77
CA ALA A 18 12.09 3.20 -9.21
C ALA A 18 12.46 2.61 -7.84
N SER A 19 11.48 2.39 -6.96
CA SER A 19 11.75 1.81 -5.64
C SER A 19 12.25 0.36 -5.70
N ALA A 20 11.72 -0.46 -6.60
CA ALA A 20 12.21 -1.83 -6.79
C ALA A 20 13.61 -1.88 -7.44
N GLN A 21 13.93 -0.93 -8.31
CA GLN A 21 15.24 -0.85 -8.94
C GLN A 21 16.32 -0.43 -7.94
N THR A 22 16.03 0.53 -7.05
CA THR A 22 16.92 0.91 -5.95
C THR A 22 17.23 -0.27 -5.00
N GLN A 23 16.30 -1.22 -4.84
CA GLN A 23 16.54 -2.44 -4.05
C GLN A 23 17.59 -3.38 -4.69
N SER A 24 17.66 -3.42 -6.02
CA SER A 24 18.56 -4.35 -6.75
C SER A 24 19.98 -3.80 -6.90
N ASP A 25 20.13 -2.47 -6.88
CA ASP A 25 21.38 -1.77 -7.20
C ASP A 25 22.24 -1.46 -5.97
N LYS A 26 21.72 -1.62 -4.74
CA LYS A 26 22.43 -1.21 -3.53
C LYS A 26 23.49 -2.25 -3.11
N PRO A 27 24.79 -1.92 -3.07
CA PRO A 27 25.81 -2.79 -2.49
C PRO A 27 25.59 -2.90 -0.97
N MET A 28 25.79 -4.11 -0.46
CA MET A 28 25.55 -4.53 0.92
C MET A 28 26.59 -3.95 1.89
N ASN A 29 26.82 -2.63 1.90
CA ASN A 29 27.83 -2.06 2.79
C ASN A 29 27.72 -0.53 3.03
N GLU A 30 26.55 0.05 3.27
CA GLU A 30 26.47 1.45 3.70
C GLU A 30 25.40 1.67 4.78
N GLU A 31 25.80 2.42 5.82
CA GLU A 31 25.10 2.63 7.08
C GLU A 31 23.84 3.49 6.97
N LYS A 32 22.79 3.00 7.64
CA LYS A 32 21.79 3.73 8.43
C LYS A 32 21.06 4.91 7.77
N SER A 33 20.13 4.55 6.89
CA SER A 33 18.82 5.19 6.78
C SER A 33 17.77 4.09 6.71
N GLU A 34 16.69 4.18 7.48
CA GLU A 34 15.57 3.22 7.50
C GLU A 34 14.72 3.36 6.23
N ASP A 35 15.35 3.28 5.07
CA ASP A 35 14.68 3.42 3.79
C ASP A 35 13.87 2.15 3.50
N LEU A 36 12.61 2.33 3.09
CA LEU A 36 11.73 1.27 2.58
C LEU A 36 12.42 0.20 1.70
N PRO A 37 13.29 0.54 0.73
CA PRO A 37 14.04 -0.45 -0.05
C PRO A 37 15.00 -1.31 0.78
N ASP A 38 15.64 -0.74 1.79
CA ASP A 38 16.59 -1.42 2.69
C ASP A 38 15.87 -2.46 3.56
N TYR A 39 14.70 -2.09 4.09
CA TYR A 39 13.81 -3.01 4.81
C TYR A 39 13.35 -4.17 3.91
N CYS A 40 12.96 -3.89 2.67
CA CYS A 40 12.50 -4.91 1.74
C CYS A 40 13.63 -5.86 1.33
N ALA A 41 14.85 -5.35 1.12
CA ALA A 41 16.03 -6.16 0.85
C ALA A 41 16.39 -7.07 2.04
N THR A 42 16.47 -6.50 3.23
CA THR A 42 16.80 -7.22 4.47
C THR A 42 15.81 -8.35 4.76
N ASN A 43 14.51 -8.10 4.54
CA ASN A 43 13.45 -9.07 4.77
C ASN A 43 13.19 -10.01 3.57
N LYS A 44 13.99 -9.94 2.50
CA LYS A 44 13.86 -10.75 1.28
C LYS A 44 12.45 -10.65 0.64
N ILE A 45 11.87 -9.45 0.70
CA ILE A 45 10.55 -9.17 0.14
C ILE A 45 10.70 -8.97 -1.37
N GLN A 46 9.97 -9.75 -2.16
CA GLN A 46 10.02 -9.68 -3.62
C GLN A 46 8.91 -8.78 -4.17
N PHE A 47 9.27 -7.78 -4.99
CA PHE A 47 8.31 -7.00 -5.77
C PHE A 47 7.95 -7.71 -7.07
N LYS A 48 6.65 -7.80 -7.36
CA LYS A 48 6.12 -8.32 -8.63
C LYS A 48 5.24 -7.26 -9.28
N PHE A 49 5.56 -6.90 -10.50
CA PHE A 49 4.77 -5.94 -11.29
C PHE A 49 3.75 -6.66 -12.15
N ILE A 50 2.54 -6.11 -12.23
CA ILE A 50 1.56 -6.60 -13.21
C ILE A 50 1.95 -6.13 -14.62
N PRO A 51 1.70 -6.94 -15.65
CA PRO A 51 1.92 -6.56 -17.03
C PRO A 51 1.07 -5.34 -17.41
N ALA A 52 1.68 -4.42 -18.15
CA ALA A 52 1.06 -3.13 -18.55
C ALA A 52 -0.28 -3.29 -19.29
N PHE A 53 -0.48 -4.42 -19.98
CA PHE A 53 -1.68 -4.71 -20.76
C PHE A 53 -2.69 -5.60 -20.03
N SER A 54 -2.57 -5.75 -18.71
CA SER A 54 -3.45 -6.60 -17.91
C SER A 54 -4.20 -5.82 -16.83
N PRO A 55 -5.08 -4.87 -17.21
CA PRO A 55 -5.83 -4.04 -16.26
C PRO A 55 -6.71 -4.86 -15.31
N TRP A 56 -7.18 -6.04 -15.73
CA TRP A 56 -8.01 -6.92 -14.90
C TRP A 56 -7.26 -7.47 -13.68
N GLN A 57 -5.93 -7.57 -13.73
CA GLN A 57 -5.15 -8.04 -12.58
C GLN A 57 -5.20 -7.05 -11.42
N GLY A 58 -5.64 -5.82 -11.69
CA GLY A 58 -5.81 -4.80 -10.68
C GLY A 58 -7.15 -4.73 -9.97
N GLY A 59 -8.17 -5.41 -10.50
CA GLY A 59 -9.54 -5.22 -10.05
C GLY A 59 -9.76 -5.50 -8.56
N VAL A 60 -8.99 -6.40 -7.95
CA VAL A 60 -9.10 -6.73 -6.52
C VAL A 60 -8.68 -5.56 -5.63
N TYR A 61 -7.51 -4.95 -5.88
CA TYR A 61 -7.07 -3.80 -5.09
C TYR A 61 -7.89 -2.54 -5.42
N GLU A 62 -8.33 -2.36 -6.66
CA GLU A 62 -9.23 -1.27 -7.04
C GLU A 62 -10.57 -1.36 -6.31
N ARG A 63 -11.13 -2.57 -6.22
CA ARG A 63 -12.36 -2.83 -5.46
C ARG A 63 -12.15 -2.55 -3.97
N MET A 64 -11.03 -2.98 -3.39
CA MET A 64 -10.68 -2.71 -1.99
C MET A 64 -10.58 -1.20 -1.71
N ILE A 65 -9.87 -0.46 -2.58
CA ILE A 65 -9.77 1.01 -2.51
C ILE A 65 -11.16 1.65 -2.66
N GLY A 66 -12.01 1.11 -3.53
CA GLY A 66 -13.39 1.56 -3.70
C GLY A 66 -14.20 1.45 -2.40
N ILE A 67 -14.14 0.30 -1.71
CA ILE A 67 -14.81 0.10 -0.42
C ILE A 67 -14.32 1.10 0.62
N PHE A 68 -13.00 1.29 0.73
CA PHE A 68 -12.41 2.27 1.64
C PHE A 68 -12.87 3.69 1.34
N LYS A 69 -12.78 4.13 0.08
CA LYS A 69 -13.22 5.46 -0.35
C LYS A 69 -14.71 5.67 -0.09
N SER A 70 -15.55 4.67 -0.34
CA SER A 70 -16.98 4.77 -0.04
C SER A 70 -17.26 4.93 1.46
N ALA A 71 -16.54 4.23 2.33
CA ALA A 71 -16.67 4.40 3.78
C ALA A 71 -16.16 5.78 4.22
N PHE A 72 -14.97 6.15 3.76
CA PHE A 72 -14.31 7.41 4.11
C PHE A 72 -15.12 8.64 3.63
N THR A 73 -15.56 8.66 2.37
CA THR A 73 -16.36 9.75 1.81
C THR A 73 -17.71 9.90 2.53
N GLN A 74 -18.34 8.79 2.94
CA GLN A 74 -19.57 8.85 3.74
C GLN A 74 -19.34 9.41 5.14
N ALA A 75 -18.17 9.16 5.72
CA ALA A 75 -17.81 9.66 7.03
C ALA A 75 -17.37 11.14 6.99
N THR A 76 -16.74 11.59 5.89
CA THR A 76 -16.31 12.98 5.70
C THR A 76 -17.46 13.89 5.25
N ARG A 77 -18.26 13.47 4.26
CA ARG A 77 -19.35 14.25 3.63
C ARG A 77 -19.04 15.77 3.56
N ASN A 78 -19.92 16.62 4.07
CA ASN A 78 -19.82 18.09 3.99
C ASN A 78 -19.03 18.70 5.15
N ARG A 79 -18.16 17.94 5.81
CA ARG A 79 -17.35 18.42 6.93
C ARG A 79 -15.95 18.77 6.45
N THR A 80 -15.53 19.99 6.70
CA THR A 80 -14.11 20.35 6.62
C THR A 80 -13.44 19.89 7.91
N LEU A 81 -12.59 18.89 7.82
CA LEU A 81 -11.85 18.34 8.97
C LEU A 81 -10.43 18.89 9.00
N LEU A 82 -9.92 19.14 10.21
CA LEU A 82 -8.51 19.37 10.44
C LEU A 82 -7.72 18.07 10.23
N MET A 83 -6.41 18.16 10.01
CA MET A 83 -5.56 17.00 9.72
C MET A 83 -5.71 15.84 10.73
N ASP A 84 -5.76 16.13 12.03
CA ASP A 84 -6.02 15.12 13.07
C ASP A 84 -7.36 14.41 12.91
N GLY A 85 -8.41 15.16 12.61
CA GLY A 85 -9.74 14.62 12.36
C GLY A 85 -9.76 13.73 11.11
N LEU A 86 -9.03 14.14 10.07
CA LEU A 86 -8.89 13.37 8.84
C LEU A 86 -8.11 12.07 9.07
N HIS A 87 -7.02 12.12 9.83
CA HIS A 87 -6.23 10.95 10.20
C HIS A 87 -7.05 9.93 11.01
N THR A 88 -7.80 10.43 11.99
CA THR A 88 -8.68 9.59 12.83
C THR A 88 -9.74 8.90 11.97
N LEU A 89 -10.40 9.66 11.10
CA LEU A 89 -11.45 9.13 10.22
C LEU A 89 -10.92 8.09 9.23
N ALA A 90 -9.69 8.29 8.73
CA ALA A 90 -9.02 7.32 7.86
C ALA A 90 -8.79 6.01 8.60
N LYS A 91 -8.38 6.06 9.88
CA LYS A 91 -8.20 4.86 10.73
C LYS A 91 -9.51 4.16 11.06
N GLU A 92 -10.58 4.90 11.34
CA GLU A 92 -11.90 4.31 11.53
C GLU A 92 -12.40 3.63 10.25
N SER A 93 -12.19 4.26 9.09
CA SER A 93 -12.55 3.69 7.80
C SER A 93 -11.76 2.41 7.50
N GLU A 94 -10.47 2.38 7.84
CA GLU A 94 -9.62 1.17 7.77
C GLU A 94 -10.18 0.05 8.65
N ALA A 95 -10.52 0.36 9.91
CA ALA A 95 -11.10 -0.60 10.84
C ALA A 95 -12.44 -1.15 10.34
N VAL A 96 -13.31 -0.30 9.77
CA VAL A 96 -14.58 -0.73 9.16
C VAL A 96 -14.33 -1.65 7.97
N CYS A 97 -13.35 -1.34 7.11
CA CYS A 97 -13.02 -2.21 5.97
C CYS A 97 -12.52 -3.59 6.44
N ASN A 98 -11.66 -3.62 7.46
CA ASN A 98 -11.09 -4.85 8.00
C ASN A 98 -12.06 -5.68 8.86
N SER A 99 -13.12 -5.06 9.39
CA SER A 99 -14.13 -5.74 10.22
C SER A 99 -15.29 -6.33 9.42
N ARG A 100 -15.34 -6.11 8.10
CA ARG A 100 -16.39 -6.68 7.24
C ARG A 100 -16.16 -8.19 7.05
N PRO A 101 -17.17 -9.04 7.30
CA PRO A 101 -17.03 -10.48 7.13
C PRO A 101 -16.78 -10.85 5.66
N LEU A 102 -15.89 -11.82 5.45
CA LEU A 102 -15.59 -12.44 4.15
C LEU A 102 -16.65 -13.50 3.83
N THR A 103 -17.89 -13.07 3.61
CA THR A 103 -19.00 -13.93 3.16
C THR A 103 -19.38 -13.62 1.73
#